data_AF-A0A521TME7-F1
#
_entry.id   AF-A0A521TME7-F1
#
_cell.length_a   1.000
_cell.length_b   1.000
_cell.length_c   1.000
_cell.angle_alpha   90.00
_cell.angle_beta   90.00
_cell.angle_gamma   90.00
#
_symmetry.space_group_name_H-M   'P 1'
#
loop_
_entity.id
_entity.type
_entity.pdbx_description
1 polymer ?
#
loop_
_entity_poly.entity_id
_entity_poly.type
_entity_poly.pdbx_seq_one_letter_code
_entity_poly.pdbx_strand_id
1 'polypeptide(L)'
;MRDAGHGPGFDDGSIPASAVRDLVRRLHTTASQEAAAARIAIAVWRRAADKGDRATAALAVGEAEARLEALFDALAALESSGKALLATVSEVAPPA
;
A
#
# COMPACT_ATOMS: atom_id res chain seq x y z
N MET A 1 35.66 -13.04 -34.60
CA MET A 1 34.53 -13.98 -34.60
C MET A 1 33.68 -13.63 -33.39
N ARG A 2 32.45 -13.15 -33.61
CA ARG A 2 31.50 -12.79 -32.56
C ARG A 2 30.97 -14.08 -31.94
N ASP A 3 30.90 -14.16 -30.63
CA ASP A 3 29.78 -14.85 -30.01
C ASP A 3 29.31 -14.07 -28.78
N ALA A 4 28.14 -13.50 -28.96
CA ALA A 4 27.39 -12.76 -27.95
C ALA A 4 26.37 -13.75 -27.38
N GLY A 5 26.69 -14.32 -26.22
CA GLY A 5 25.80 -15.21 -25.48
C GLY A 5 25.52 -14.66 -24.09
N HIS A 6 25.04 -13.41 -24.00
CA HIS A 6 24.53 -12.85 -22.76
C HIS A 6 23.01 -12.72 -22.86
N GLY A 7 22.32 -13.83 -22.67
CA GLY A 7 20.90 -13.83 -22.38
C GLY A 7 20.72 -14.11 -20.89
N PRO A 8 20.33 -13.14 -20.06
CA PRO A 8 19.86 -13.46 -18.72
C PRO A 8 18.46 -14.07 -18.87
N GLY A 9 18.39 -15.40 -18.88
CA GLY A 9 17.14 -16.14 -18.74
C GLY A 9 16.58 -15.93 -17.34
N PHE A 10 15.42 -15.29 -17.25
CA PHE A 10 14.61 -15.18 -16.04
C PHE A 10 13.64 -16.38 -15.96
N ASP A 11 14.15 -17.61 -16.07
CA ASP A 11 13.36 -18.86 -16.09
C ASP A 11 13.40 -19.58 -14.74
N ASP A 12 12.93 -18.92 -13.68
CA ASP A 12 12.53 -19.63 -12.48
C ASP A 12 11.37 -18.87 -11.86
N GLY A 13 10.27 -19.56 -11.55
CA GLY A 13 8.98 -19.02 -11.07
C GLY A 13 9.12 -18.19 -9.81
N SER A 14 9.72 -17.02 -9.94
CA SER A 14 10.18 -16.15 -8.85
C SER A 14 9.61 -14.77 -9.09
N ILE A 15 9.11 -14.16 -8.01
CA ILE A 15 8.51 -12.82 -8.09
C ILE A 15 9.61 -11.82 -8.45
N PRO A 16 9.42 -10.97 -9.49
CA PRO A 16 10.39 -9.95 -9.84
C PRO A 16 10.64 -8.99 -8.66
N ALA A 17 11.91 -8.75 -8.32
CA ALA A 17 12.29 -7.85 -7.23
C ALA A 17 11.77 -6.41 -7.42
N SER A 18 11.58 -5.98 -8.67
CA SER A 18 10.93 -4.70 -9.02
C SER A 18 9.46 -4.64 -8.56
N ALA A 19 8.71 -5.73 -8.74
CA ALA A 19 7.31 -5.81 -8.33
C ALA A 19 7.15 -5.76 -6.80
N VAL A 20 8.03 -6.45 -6.06
CA VAL A 20 8.09 -6.36 -4.58
C VAL A 20 8.45 -4.94 -4.14
N ARG A 21 9.45 -4.33 -4.78
CA ARG A 21 9.86 -2.95 -4.47
C ARG A 21 8.72 -1.96 -4.71
N ASP A 22 7.93 -2.16 -5.75
CA ASP A 22 6.75 -1.34 -6.03
C ASP A 22 5.64 -1.50 -4.99
N LEU A 23 5.37 -2.72 -4.52
CA LEU A 23 4.43 -2.94 -3.40
C LEU A 23 4.89 -2.23 -2.12
N VAL A 24 6.16 -2.40 -1.75
CA VAL A 24 6.75 -1.75 -0.55
C VAL A 24 6.69 -0.22 -0.69
N ARG A 25 6.99 0.31 -1.87
CA ARG A 25 6.86 1.74 -2.16
C ARG A 25 5.42 2.22 -1.94
N ARG A 26 4.42 1.53 -2.50
CA ARG A 26 3.00 1.91 -2.34
C ARG A 26 2.52 1.85 -0.88
N LEU A 27 2.97 0.85 -0.11
CA LEU A 27 2.69 0.76 1.32
C LEU A 27 3.24 1.97 2.10
N HIS A 28 4.47 2.38 1.79
CA HIS A 28 5.11 3.51 2.46
C HIS A 28 4.65 4.88 1.97
N THR A 29 4.26 5.02 0.71
CA THR A 29 3.79 6.30 0.18
C THR A 29 2.32 6.53 0.43
N THR A 30 1.45 5.54 0.25
CA THR A 30 -0.01 5.79 0.26
C THR A 30 -0.60 5.41 1.61
N ALA A 31 -0.56 4.12 1.97
CA ALA A 31 -1.16 3.65 3.22
C ALA A 31 -0.53 4.33 4.46
N SER A 32 0.79 4.45 4.51
CA SER A 32 1.45 5.10 5.65
C SER A 32 1.11 6.60 5.77
N GLN A 33 0.88 7.29 4.64
CA GLN A 33 0.48 8.71 4.66
C GLN A 33 -0.95 8.88 5.15
N GLU A 34 -1.90 8.05 4.67
CA GLU A 34 -3.29 8.11 5.15
C GLU A 34 -3.39 7.78 6.64
N ALA A 35 -2.63 6.79 7.12
CA ALA A 35 -2.55 6.47 8.54
C ALA A 35 -1.97 7.64 9.38
N ALA A 36 -0.96 8.35 8.87
CA ALA A 36 -0.41 9.53 9.53
C ALA A 36 -1.41 10.69 9.56
N ALA A 37 -2.12 10.94 8.46
CA ALA A 37 -3.15 11.96 8.35
C ALA A 37 -4.31 11.69 9.33
N ALA A 38 -4.80 10.44 9.41
CA ALA A 38 -5.82 10.04 10.38
C ALA A 38 -5.38 10.29 11.83
N ARG A 39 -4.12 9.97 12.18
CA ARG A 39 -3.56 10.24 13.51
C ARG A 39 -3.54 11.73 13.85
N ILE A 40 -3.19 12.58 12.88
CA ILE A 40 -3.19 14.04 13.05
C ILE A 40 -4.62 14.53 13.26
N ALA A 41 -5.58 14.09 12.44
CA ALA A 41 -6.99 14.46 12.57
C ALA A 41 -7.56 14.07 13.95
N ILE A 42 -7.27 12.86 14.44
CA ILE A 42 -7.65 12.43 15.80
C ILE A 42 -7.02 13.31 16.88
N ALA A 43 -5.76 13.71 16.73
CA ALA A 43 -5.10 14.60 17.68
C ALA A 43 -5.74 16.00 17.70
N VAL A 44 -6.14 16.53 16.53
CA VAL A 44 -6.88 17.79 16.40
C VAL A 44 -8.25 17.66 17.06
N TRP A 45 -8.97 16.56 16.82
CA TRP A 45 -10.26 16.30 17.44
C TRP A 45 -10.18 16.33 18.97
N ARG A 46 -9.23 15.59 19.57
CA ARG A 46 -9.04 15.58 21.04
C ARG A 46 -8.82 16.99 21.58
N ARG A 47 -7.93 17.75 20.95
CA ARG A 47 -7.63 19.12 21.38
C ARG A 47 -8.82 20.06 21.24
N ALA A 48 -9.62 19.92 20.19
CA ALA A 48 -10.83 20.72 19.99
C ALA A 48 -11.91 20.36 21.01
N ALA A 49 -12.09 19.08 21.30
CA ALA A 49 -13.01 18.58 22.32
C ALA A 49 -12.66 19.10 23.72
N ASP A 50 -11.37 19.06 24.10
CA ASP A 50 -10.88 19.58 25.38
C ASP A 50 -11.16 21.08 25.56
N LYS A 51 -11.24 21.83 24.45
CA LYS A 51 -11.54 23.27 24.43
C LYS A 51 -13.04 23.58 24.30
N GLY A 52 -13.89 22.57 24.15
CA GLY A 52 -15.32 22.75 23.88
C GLY A 52 -15.63 23.24 22.46
N ASP A 53 -14.66 23.23 21.54
CA ASP A 53 -14.86 23.61 20.14
C ASP A 53 -15.48 22.45 19.35
N ARG A 54 -16.81 22.36 19.41
CA ARG A 54 -17.57 21.28 18.78
C ARG A 54 -17.50 21.31 17.25
N ALA A 55 -17.35 22.49 16.65
CA ALA A 55 -17.31 22.62 15.19
C ALA A 55 -16.00 22.03 14.63
N THR A 56 -14.86 22.43 15.20
CA THR A 56 -13.56 21.87 14.81
C THR A 56 -13.46 20.38 15.14
N ALA A 57 -14.03 19.95 16.27
CA ALA A 57 -14.07 18.53 16.64
C ALA A 57 -14.83 17.70 15.60
N ALA A 58 -15.99 18.16 15.13
CA ALA A 58 -16.79 17.44 14.13
C ALA A 58 -16.06 17.33 12.78
N LEU A 59 -15.42 18.41 12.32
CA LEU A 59 -14.62 18.40 11.10
C LEU A 59 -13.44 17.43 11.20
N ALA A 60 -12.74 17.43 12.33
CA ALA A 60 -11.60 16.55 12.56
C ALA A 60 -11.99 15.06 12.63
N VAL A 61 -13.20 14.73 13.12
CA VAL A 61 -13.74 13.37 13.06
C VAL A 61 -14.02 12.95 11.63
N GLY A 62 -14.76 13.76 10.85
CA GLY A 62 -15.05 13.43 9.46
C GLY A 62 -13.79 13.28 8.62
N GLU A 63 -12.76 14.11 8.88
CA GLU A 63 -11.45 13.96 8.25
C GLU A 63 -10.76 12.66 8.66
N ALA A 64 -10.77 12.30 9.95
CA ALA A 64 -10.18 11.05 10.41
C ALA A 64 -10.86 9.82 9.76
N GLU A 65 -12.20 9.82 9.68
CA GLU A 65 -12.98 8.78 9.02
C GLU A 65 -12.60 8.66 7.54
N ALA A 66 -12.58 9.77 6.79
CA ALA A 66 -12.22 9.76 5.38
C ALA A 66 -10.80 9.19 5.13
N ARG A 67 -9.83 9.51 6.01
CA ARG A 67 -8.46 8.98 5.90
C ARG A 67 -8.35 7.52 6.28
N LEU A 68 -9.15 7.05 7.23
CA LEU A 68 -9.21 5.63 7.57
C LEU A 68 -9.81 4.82 6.43
N GLU A 69 -10.86 5.31 5.77
CA GLU A 69 -11.45 4.66 4.60
C GLU A 69 -10.44 4.58 3.45
N ALA A 70 -9.76 5.71 3.13
CA ALA A 70 -8.71 5.75 2.11
C ALA A 70 -7.53 4.81 2.44
N LEU A 71 -7.18 4.69 3.72
CA LEU A 71 -6.17 3.74 4.20
C LEU A 71 -6.61 2.29 3.91
N PHE A 72 -7.84 1.93 4.25
CA PHE A 72 -8.35 0.58 4.01
C PHE A 72 -8.41 0.26 2.52
N ASP A 73 -8.85 1.20 1.69
CA ASP A 73 -8.84 1.04 0.23
C ASP A 73 -7.41 0.83 -0.31
N ALA A 74 -6.44 1.61 0.18
CA ALA A 74 -5.04 1.47 -0.23
C ALA A 74 -4.45 0.11 0.19
N LEU A 75 -4.79 -0.38 1.38
CA LEU A 75 -4.37 -1.70 1.86
C LEU A 75 -5.03 -2.83 1.08
N ALA A 76 -6.33 -2.73 0.78
CA ALA A 76 -7.04 -3.71 -0.03
C ALA A 76 -6.48 -3.78 -1.46
N ALA A 77 -6.17 -2.64 -2.07
CA ALA A 77 -5.52 -2.57 -3.37
C ALA A 77 -4.12 -3.20 -3.36
N LEU A 78 -3.36 -3.00 -2.28
CA LEU A 78 -2.05 -3.61 -2.09
C LEU A 78 -2.15 -5.13 -1.93
N GLU A 79 -3.11 -5.61 -1.14
CA GLU A 79 -3.38 -7.03 -0.95
C GLU A 79 -3.77 -7.70 -2.28
N SER A 80 -4.68 -7.09 -3.04
CA SER A 80 -5.08 -7.58 -4.36
C SER A 80 -3.90 -7.64 -5.32
N SER A 81 -3.03 -6.62 -5.30
CA SER A 81 -1.82 -6.58 -6.12
C SER A 81 -0.83 -7.69 -5.73
N GLY A 82 -0.66 -7.94 -4.42
CA GLY A 82 0.17 -9.03 -3.91
C GLY A 82 -0.36 -10.41 -4.29
N LYS A 83 -1.67 -10.65 -4.17
CA LYS A 83 -2.32 -11.91 -4.59
C LYS A 83 -2.16 -12.16 -6.08
N ALA A 84 -2.33 -11.14 -6.93
CA ALA A 84 -2.13 -11.25 -8.37
C ALA A 84 -0.67 -11.63 -8.71
N LEU A 85 0.31 -11.02 -8.05
CA LEU A 85 1.72 -11.37 -8.23
C LEU A 85 2.03 -12.82 -7.84
N LEU A 86 1.43 -13.32 -6.76
CA LEU A 86 1.58 -14.72 -6.35
C LEU A 86 0.92 -15.67 -7.36
N ALA A 87 -0.25 -15.34 -7.88
CA ALA A 87 -0.94 -16.15 -8.90
C ALA A 87 -0.13 -16.27 -10.20
N THR A 88 0.50 -15.18 -10.66
CA THR A 88 1.36 -15.21 -11.87
C THR A 88 2.59 -16.11 -11.71
N VAL A 89 3.06 -16.31 -10.49
CA VAL A 89 4.18 -17.23 -10.23
C VAL A 89 3.71 -18.69 -10.19
N SER A 90 2.51 -18.95 -9.65
CA SER A 90 1.93 -20.30 -9.60
C SER A 90 1.55 -20.87 -10.97
N GLU A 91 1.19 -20.03 -11.95
CA GLU A 91 0.86 -20.46 -13.32
C GLU A 91 2.09 -20.84 -14.17
N VAL A 92 3.30 -20.40 -13.79
CA VAL A 92 4.53 -20.62 -14.57
C VAL A 92 5.26 -21.91 -14.17
N ALA A 93 4.90 -22.54 -13.04
CA ALA A 93 5.44 -23.84 -12.66
C ALA A 93 4.65 -24.98 -13.34
N PRO A 94 5.19 -25.71 -14.33
CA PRO A 94 4.50 -26.87 -14.89
C PRO A 94 4.39 -27.99 -13.84
N PRO A 95 3.28 -28.77 -13.83
CA PRO A 95 3.19 -29.96 -12.99
C PRO A 95 4.25 -31.00 -13.42
N ALA A 96 4.89 -31.59 -12.41
CA ALA A 96 5.90 -32.65 -12.55
C ALA A 96 5.33 -33.96 -13.12
#